data_AF-A0A3D3PNJ2-F1
#
_entry.id   AF-A0A3D3PNJ2-F1
#
_cell.length_a   1.000
_cell.length_b   1.000
_cell.length_c   1.000
_cell.angle_alpha   90.00
_cell.angle_beta   90.00
_cell.angle_gamma   90.00
#
_symmetry.space_group_name_H-M   'P 1'
#
loop_
_entity.id
_entity.type
_entity.pdbx_description
1 polymer ?
#
loop_
_entity_poly.entity_id
_entity_poly.type
_entity_poly.pdbx_seq_one_letter_code
_entity_poly.pdbx_strand_id
1 'polypeptide(L)'
;MHRDRLHMMTRRHHGFTLIEMVMVIAITGIIAAVVAVFIKFPVQGYLDSARRAEMTDIADTAVRRLTRDLRLAVPNSVRVKVVSGVSYLEFLQTKTGAYYRAQCSGDPCAADDILDFTTPDTSFDVLGGFPAAPAPQPQAGDLIVVYNQGGINADAYAANNTAVISNVGGSVTTPRLTIGATRFPFESSSQNFQVIDTPVTYVCDPGVAGADGTGTLTRIWGYAITPGQATPPSGTSAMLASRVSSCVISQPENLPLPGYALVTVRLKLKASNEEVTFYHEAHVSNVP
;
A
#
# COMPACT_ATOMS: atom_id res chain seq x y z
N MET A 1 -92.36 -45.70 34.73
CA MET A 1 -92.07 -44.32 34.28
C MET A 1 -90.60 -44.07 34.63
N HIS A 2 -89.67 -43.71 33.76
CA HIS A 2 -89.70 -42.87 32.57
C HIS A 2 -88.48 -43.26 31.69
N ARG A 3 -88.65 -43.23 30.37
CA ARG A 3 -87.57 -43.40 29.38
C ARG A 3 -86.72 -42.14 29.39
N ASP A 4 -85.41 -42.26 29.27
CA ASP A 4 -84.60 -41.24 28.61
C ASP A 4 -83.58 -41.87 27.66
N ARG A 5 -83.83 -41.66 26.37
CA ARG A 5 -82.93 -42.01 25.26
C ARG A 5 -81.92 -40.88 25.09
N LEU A 6 -80.69 -41.10 25.52
CA LEU A 6 -79.55 -40.29 25.08
C LEU A 6 -79.09 -40.79 23.70
N HIS A 7 -79.50 -40.08 22.64
CA HIS A 7 -78.90 -40.22 21.32
C HIS A 7 -77.48 -39.63 21.36
N MET A 8 -76.50 -40.49 21.62
CA MET A 8 -75.09 -40.15 21.49
C MET A 8 -74.75 -40.14 19.99
N MET A 9 -74.56 -38.95 19.40
CA MET A 9 -73.96 -38.81 18.08
C MET A 9 -72.50 -39.28 18.15
N THR A 10 -72.26 -40.55 17.87
CA THR A 10 -70.91 -41.06 17.60
C THR A 10 -70.41 -40.40 16.32
N ARG A 11 -69.60 -39.34 16.44
CA ARG A 11 -68.71 -38.90 15.37
C ARG A 11 -67.84 -40.10 15.01
N ARG A 12 -68.08 -40.70 13.84
CA ARG A 12 -67.17 -41.68 13.26
C ARG A 12 -65.85 -40.95 13.00
N HIS A 13 -64.84 -41.23 13.80
CA HIS A 13 -63.47 -40.86 13.45
C HIS A 13 -63.11 -41.65 12.20
N HIS A 14 -63.09 -40.98 11.05
CA HIS A 14 -62.52 -41.55 9.84
C HIS A 14 -61.00 -41.69 10.09
N GLY A 15 -60.55 -42.94 10.30
CA GLY A 15 -59.13 -43.26 10.42
C GLY A 15 -58.46 -43.20 9.05
N PHE A 16 -57.22 -42.71 9.02
CA PHE A 16 -56.35 -42.71 7.83
C PHE A 16 -55.97 -44.15 7.44
N THR A 17 -55.88 -44.43 6.14
CA THR A 17 -55.46 -45.75 5.64
C THR A 17 -53.93 -45.87 5.65
N LEU A 18 -53.40 -47.10 5.77
CA LEU A 18 -51.95 -47.33 5.73
C LEU A 18 -51.32 -46.83 4.42
N ILE A 19 -52.02 -47.01 3.30
CA ILE A 19 -51.54 -46.55 1.98
C ILE A 19 -51.48 -45.02 1.89
N GLU A 20 -52.41 -44.31 2.54
CA GLU A 20 -52.43 -42.85 2.60
C GLU A 20 -51.24 -42.32 3.41
N MET A 21 -50.93 -42.93 4.55
CA MET A 21 -49.72 -42.61 5.33
C MET A 21 -48.43 -42.84 4.53
N VAL A 22 -48.31 -43.98 3.83
CA VAL A 22 -47.13 -44.31 3.01
C VAL A 22 -46.97 -43.30 1.87
N MET A 23 -48.04 -42.95 1.16
CA MET A 23 -48.00 -41.95 0.09
C MET A 23 -47.59 -40.57 0.62
N VAL A 24 -48.11 -40.15 1.78
CA VAL A 24 -47.75 -38.87 2.39
C VAL A 24 -46.27 -38.82 2.75
N ILE A 25 -45.72 -39.86 3.38
CA ILE A 25 -44.29 -39.91 3.74
C ILE A 25 -43.41 -39.90 2.47
N ALA A 26 -43.79 -40.65 1.43
CA ALA A 26 -43.05 -40.68 0.17
C ALA A 26 -43.05 -39.30 -0.53
N ILE A 27 -44.21 -38.67 -0.66
CA ILE A 27 -44.35 -37.36 -1.32
C ILE A 27 -43.63 -36.27 -0.52
N THR A 28 -43.78 -36.25 0.82
CA THR A 28 -43.08 -35.29 1.68
C THR A 28 -41.56 -35.46 1.61
N GLY A 29 -41.06 -36.70 1.55
CA GLY A 29 -39.64 -36.97 1.33
C GLY A 29 -39.11 -36.40 0.01
N ILE A 30 -39.84 -36.60 -1.09
CA ILE A 30 -39.46 -36.06 -2.41
C ILE A 30 -39.45 -34.53 -2.39
N ILE A 31 -40.51 -33.90 -1.86
CA ILE A 31 -40.61 -32.45 -1.79
C ILE A 31 -39.51 -31.87 -0.90
N ALA A 32 -39.24 -32.46 0.26
CA ALA A 32 -38.19 -32.02 1.16
C ALA A 32 -36.80 -32.07 0.49
N ALA A 33 -36.50 -33.15 -0.26
CA ALA A 33 -35.25 -33.26 -1.01
C ALA A 33 -35.11 -32.18 -2.08
N VAL A 34 -36.19 -31.90 -2.83
CA VAL A 34 -36.22 -30.84 -3.85
C VAL A 34 -36.01 -29.47 -3.20
N VAL A 35 -36.73 -29.15 -2.13
CA VAL A 35 -36.61 -27.89 -1.38
C VAL A 35 -35.19 -27.71 -0.82
N ALA A 36 -34.58 -28.77 -0.29
CA ALA A 36 -33.22 -28.71 0.24
C ALA A 36 -32.20 -28.28 -0.83
N VAL A 37 -32.32 -28.80 -2.05
CA VAL A 37 -31.46 -28.42 -3.17
C VAL A 37 -31.71 -26.98 -3.60
N PHE A 38 -32.98 -26.57 -3.69
CA PHE A 38 -33.37 -25.20 -4.06
C PHE A 38 -32.94 -24.14 -3.06
N ILE A 39 -32.81 -24.47 -1.77
CA ILE A 39 -32.30 -23.54 -0.74
C ILE A 39 -30.77 -23.53 -0.73
N LYS A 40 -30.14 -24.70 -0.93
CA LYS A 40 -28.67 -24.83 -0.87
C LYS A 40 -27.96 -23.95 -1.91
N PHE A 41 -28.41 -23.97 -3.17
CA PHE A 41 -27.71 -23.25 -4.23
C PHE A 41 -27.72 -21.73 -4.08
N PRO A 42 -28.85 -21.06 -3.78
CA PRO A 42 -28.86 -19.62 -3.51
C PRO A 42 -28.02 -19.21 -2.30
N VAL A 43 -28.05 -20.01 -1.22
CA VAL A 43 -27.22 -19.74 -0.02
C VAL A 43 -25.74 -19.87 -0.35
N GLN A 44 -25.33 -20.92 -1.07
CA GLN A 44 -23.94 -21.07 -1.52
C GLN A 44 -23.52 -19.93 -2.45
N GLY A 45 -24.35 -19.57 -3.42
CA GLY A 45 -24.07 -18.45 -4.33
C GLY A 45 -23.94 -17.10 -3.61
N TYR A 46 -24.74 -16.87 -2.56
CA TYR A 46 -24.61 -15.69 -1.70
C TYR A 46 -23.27 -15.70 -0.94
N LEU A 47 -22.89 -16.82 -0.34
CA LEU A 47 -21.62 -16.95 0.39
C LEU A 47 -20.40 -16.82 -0.53
N ASP A 48 -20.47 -17.36 -1.75
CA ASP A 48 -19.43 -17.19 -2.78
C ASP A 48 -19.30 -15.72 -3.18
N SER A 49 -20.42 -15.05 -3.43
CA SER A 49 -20.45 -13.62 -3.77
C SER A 49 -19.87 -12.75 -2.64
N ALA A 50 -20.23 -13.05 -1.38
CA ALA A 50 -19.72 -12.34 -0.22
C ALA A 50 -18.20 -12.51 -0.06
N ARG A 51 -17.67 -13.72 -0.28
CA ARG A 51 -16.21 -13.98 -0.24
C ARG A 51 -15.45 -13.27 -1.34
N ARG A 52 -15.95 -13.26 -2.58
CA ARG A 52 -15.35 -12.48 -3.67
C ARG A 52 -15.31 -10.99 -3.35
N ALA A 53 -16.39 -10.46 -2.81
CA ALA A 53 -16.47 -9.05 -2.43
C ALA A 53 -15.44 -8.71 -1.35
N GLU A 54 -15.32 -9.53 -0.30
CA GLU A 54 -14.32 -9.37 0.76
C GLU A 54 -12.88 -9.38 0.20
N MET A 55 -12.53 -10.38 -0.62
CA MET A 55 -11.19 -10.48 -1.21
C MET A 55 -10.88 -9.28 -2.14
N THR A 56 -11.88 -8.82 -2.89
CA THR A 56 -11.72 -7.67 -3.79
C THR A 56 -11.48 -6.39 -2.99
N ASP A 57 -12.23 -6.18 -1.90
CA ASP A 57 -12.07 -5.00 -1.03
C ASP A 57 -10.72 -4.96 -0.32
N ILE A 58 -10.26 -6.12 0.18
CA ILE A 58 -8.91 -6.26 0.76
C ILE A 58 -7.84 -5.92 -0.28
N ALA A 59 -7.92 -6.50 -1.48
CA ALA A 59 -6.94 -6.28 -2.54
C ALA A 59 -6.91 -4.80 -2.99
N ASP A 60 -8.07 -4.19 -3.22
CA ASP A 60 -8.20 -2.80 -3.64
C ASP A 60 -7.69 -1.84 -2.56
N THR A 61 -8.07 -2.04 -1.29
CA THR A 61 -7.59 -1.21 -0.18
C THR A 61 -6.07 -1.31 -0.02
N ALA A 62 -5.52 -2.52 -0.06
CA ALA A 62 -4.09 -2.76 0.09
C ALA A 62 -3.28 -2.10 -1.04
N VAL A 63 -3.71 -2.25 -2.30
CA VAL A 63 -3.00 -1.65 -3.42
C VAL A 63 -3.19 -0.14 -3.50
N ARG A 64 -4.38 0.40 -3.17
CA ARG A 64 -4.55 1.85 -3.05
C ARG A 64 -3.62 2.46 -2.01
N ARG A 65 -3.41 1.77 -0.89
CA ARG A 65 -2.42 2.21 0.12
C ARG A 65 -1.01 2.18 -0.46
N LEU A 66 -0.61 1.08 -1.11
CA LEU A 66 0.69 0.94 -1.76
C LEU A 66 0.94 2.06 -2.79
N THR A 67 0.00 2.29 -3.71
CA THR A 67 0.11 3.32 -4.74
C THR A 67 0.21 4.73 -4.14
N ARG A 68 -0.54 5.01 -3.05
CA ARG A 68 -0.43 6.31 -2.36
C ARG A 68 0.96 6.51 -1.76
N ASP A 69 1.54 5.49 -1.14
CA ASP A 69 2.88 5.61 -0.58
C ASP A 69 3.94 5.73 -1.69
N LEU A 70 3.81 4.99 -2.80
CA LEU A 70 4.71 5.08 -3.94
C LEU A 70 4.70 6.46 -4.61
N ARG A 71 3.56 7.18 -4.60
CA ARG A 71 3.51 8.56 -5.10
C ARG A 71 4.38 9.52 -4.28
N LEU A 72 4.68 9.17 -3.04
CA LEU A 72 5.59 9.88 -2.16
C LEU A 72 6.99 9.28 -2.16
N ALA A 73 7.33 8.40 -3.09
CA ALA A 73 8.69 7.88 -3.18
C ALA A 73 9.64 8.97 -3.70
N VAL A 74 10.83 9.04 -3.11
CA VAL A 74 11.93 9.85 -3.65
C VAL A 74 12.23 9.34 -5.06
N PRO A 75 12.43 10.23 -6.05
CA PRO A 75 12.75 9.86 -7.42
C PRO A 75 13.91 8.89 -7.47
N ASN A 76 13.81 7.83 -8.29
CA ASN A 76 14.83 6.79 -8.44
C ASN A 76 15.27 6.07 -7.13
N SER A 77 14.48 6.14 -6.05
CA SER A 77 14.74 5.40 -4.81
C SER A 77 14.03 4.04 -4.73
N VAL A 78 13.11 3.77 -5.66
CA VAL A 78 12.40 2.50 -5.71
C VAL A 78 13.38 1.39 -6.10
N ARG A 79 13.40 0.34 -5.30
CA ARG A 79 14.15 -0.90 -5.57
C ARG A 79 13.33 -2.11 -5.19
N VAL A 80 13.49 -3.18 -5.96
CA VAL A 80 12.81 -4.46 -5.74
C VAL A 80 13.84 -5.56 -5.60
N LYS A 81 13.68 -6.39 -4.58
CA LYS A 81 14.48 -7.60 -4.38
C LYS A 81 13.58 -8.78 -4.13
N VAL A 82 13.91 -9.94 -4.71
CA VAL A 82 13.18 -11.19 -4.48
C VAL A 82 14.11 -12.16 -3.77
N VAL A 83 13.69 -12.68 -2.62
CA VAL A 83 14.44 -13.66 -1.83
C VAL A 83 13.51 -14.80 -1.47
N SER A 84 13.87 -16.03 -1.86
CA SER A 84 13.09 -17.24 -1.57
C SER A 84 11.61 -17.15 -1.99
N GLY A 85 11.33 -16.45 -3.11
CA GLY A 85 9.96 -16.27 -3.62
C GLY A 85 9.16 -15.14 -2.96
N VAL A 86 9.72 -14.45 -1.96
CA VAL A 86 9.13 -13.26 -1.32
C VAL A 86 9.66 -12.01 -2.02
N SER A 87 8.75 -11.11 -2.41
CA SER A 87 9.09 -9.84 -3.05
C SER A 87 9.17 -8.72 -2.01
N TYR A 88 10.23 -7.93 -2.07
CA TYR A 88 10.47 -6.76 -1.21
C TYR A 88 10.55 -5.53 -2.09
N LEU A 89 9.54 -4.67 -2.03
CA LEU A 89 9.52 -3.37 -2.67
C LEU A 89 9.90 -2.32 -1.65
N GLU A 90 11.04 -1.66 -1.82
CA GLU A 90 11.51 -0.62 -0.92
C GLU A 90 11.66 0.72 -1.66
N PHE A 91 11.37 1.80 -0.96
CA PHE A 91 11.62 3.17 -1.43
C PHE A 91 11.85 4.11 -0.25
N LEU A 92 12.52 5.24 -0.50
CA LEU A 92 12.63 6.32 0.46
C LEU A 92 11.37 7.18 0.38
N GLN A 93 10.77 7.49 1.51
CA GLN A 93 9.56 8.30 1.56
C GLN A 93 9.91 9.79 1.66
N THR A 94 9.39 10.58 0.73
CA THR A 94 9.40 12.05 0.79
C THR A 94 8.42 12.51 1.87
N LYS A 95 8.93 13.27 2.82
CA LYS A 95 8.16 13.95 3.87
C LYS A 95 7.57 15.25 3.35
N THR A 96 8.39 16.04 2.67
CA THR A 96 8.05 17.32 2.01
C THR A 96 9.18 17.68 1.05
N GLY A 97 9.09 18.81 0.37
CA GLY A 97 10.14 19.29 -0.53
C GLY A 97 9.93 20.75 -0.89
N ALA A 98 10.93 21.36 -1.49
CA ALA A 98 10.86 22.75 -1.95
C ALA A 98 11.90 23.02 -3.03
N TYR A 99 11.93 24.28 -3.49
CA TYR A 99 12.93 24.77 -4.42
C TYR A 99 14.06 25.45 -3.64
N TYR A 100 15.31 25.14 -3.97
CA TYR A 100 16.45 25.86 -3.43
C TYR A 100 16.74 27.08 -4.28
N ARG A 101 17.32 28.11 -3.66
CA ARG A 101 17.79 29.27 -4.40
C ARG A 101 19.05 28.92 -5.20
N ALA A 102 18.94 28.99 -6.52
CA ALA A 102 20.06 28.76 -7.43
C ALA A 102 20.76 30.07 -7.88
N GLN A 103 20.11 31.22 -7.70
CA GLN A 103 20.61 32.51 -8.16
C GLN A 103 20.27 33.63 -7.17
N CYS A 104 21.15 34.62 -7.12
CA CYS A 104 20.97 35.83 -6.32
C CYS A 104 19.93 36.76 -6.98
N SER A 105 19.10 37.41 -6.18
CA SER A 105 18.11 38.39 -6.64
C SER A 105 18.72 39.76 -6.96
N GLY A 106 20.00 39.97 -6.64
CA GLY A 106 20.73 41.21 -6.89
C GLY A 106 22.24 41.00 -6.83
N ASP A 107 22.98 42.02 -7.27
CA ASP A 107 24.44 42.09 -7.23
C ASP A 107 24.86 43.30 -6.37
N PRO A 108 25.53 43.12 -5.21
CA PRO A 108 26.07 41.85 -4.70
C PRO A 108 25.03 40.92 -4.06
N CYS A 109 25.35 39.64 -3.99
CA CYS A 109 24.54 38.57 -3.36
C CYS A 109 24.53 38.65 -1.82
N ALA A 110 24.24 39.82 -1.25
CA ALA A 110 24.42 40.08 0.17
C ALA A 110 23.22 39.63 1.04
N ALA A 111 22.02 39.56 0.45
CA ALA A 111 20.78 39.24 1.16
C ALA A 111 20.30 37.80 0.96
N ASP A 112 20.91 37.09 0.01
CA ASP A 112 20.50 35.77 -0.46
C ASP A 112 21.57 34.73 -0.13
N ASP A 113 21.14 33.49 0.03
CA ASP A 113 22.02 32.33 0.21
C ASP A 113 21.70 31.29 -0.85
N ILE A 114 22.59 31.14 -1.84
CA ILE A 114 22.44 30.18 -2.92
C ILE A 114 23.00 28.83 -2.49
N LEU A 115 22.39 27.74 -2.93
CA LEU A 115 22.99 26.42 -2.74
C LEU A 115 24.23 26.27 -3.63
N ASP A 116 25.41 26.17 -3.02
CA ASP A 116 26.69 25.99 -3.73
C ASP A 116 27.00 24.50 -3.98
N PHE A 117 27.30 24.18 -5.24
CA PHE A 117 27.65 22.83 -5.69
C PHE A 117 29.17 22.66 -5.92
N THR A 118 29.94 23.74 -5.80
CA THR A 118 31.39 23.76 -6.03
C THR A 118 32.20 23.51 -4.76
N THR A 119 31.69 23.98 -3.61
CA THR A 119 32.29 23.78 -2.29
C THR A 119 31.30 23.17 -1.30
N PRO A 120 31.75 22.60 -0.17
CA PRO A 120 30.83 22.15 0.87
C PRO A 120 30.00 23.33 1.42
N ASP A 121 28.71 23.28 1.20
CA ASP A 121 27.77 24.29 1.64
C ASP A 121 27.13 23.91 2.98
N THR A 122 26.75 24.91 3.77
CA THR A 122 26.16 24.75 5.11
C THR A 122 24.79 25.38 5.23
N SER A 123 24.35 26.20 4.27
CA SER A 123 22.99 26.73 4.27
C SER A 123 22.57 27.23 2.90
N PHE A 124 21.28 27.32 2.68
CA PHE A 124 20.72 27.93 1.48
C PHE A 124 19.29 28.42 1.74
N ASP A 125 18.86 29.41 0.97
CA ASP A 125 17.49 29.89 0.99
C ASP A 125 16.55 28.98 0.20
N VAL A 126 15.35 28.84 0.72
CA VAL A 126 14.24 28.09 0.13
C VAL A 126 13.31 29.06 -0.60
N LEU A 127 12.94 28.72 -1.84
CA LEU A 127 11.98 29.47 -2.64
C LEU A 127 10.59 28.85 -2.53
N GLY A 128 9.56 29.70 -2.37
CA GLY A 128 8.15 29.27 -2.30
C GLY A 128 7.71 28.68 -0.95
N GLY A 129 8.65 28.43 -0.04
CA GLY A 129 8.38 27.87 1.28
C GLY A 129 7.89 26.42 1.25
N PHE A 130 7.53 25.91 2.42
CA PHE A 130 6.94 24.58 2.59
C PHE A 130 5.41 24.69 2.65
N PRO A 131 4.66 23.64 2.26
CA PRO A 131 3.21 23.62 2.39
C PRO A 131 2.78 23.95 3.82
N ALA A 132 1.73 24.75 4.02
CA ALA A 132 1.31 25.13 5.38
C ALA A 132 0.82 23.93 6.21
N ALA A 133 0.91 24.05 7.55
CA ALA A 133 0.34 23.07 8.47
C ALA A 133 -1.15 22.80 8.14
N PRO A 134 -1.63 21.54 8.21
CA PRO A 134 -1.03 20.39 8.90
C PRO A 134 -0.08 19.53 8.04
N ALA A 135 0.36 20.00 6.87
CA ALA A 135 1.34 19.27 6.07
C ALA A 135 2.66 19.06 6.85
N PRO A 136 3.36 17.92 6.66
CA PRO A 136 4.64 17.68 7.31
C PRO A 136 5.65 18.79 7.00
N GLN A 137 6.23 19.37 8.05
CA GLN A 137 7.26 20.39 7.94
C GLN A 137 8.66 19.76 8.06
N PRO A 138 9.69 20.37 7.45
CA PRO A 138 11.07 20.01 7.78
C PRO A 138 11.36 20.37 9.23
N GLN A 139 12.23 19.59 9.87
CA GLN A 139 12.73 19.84 11.22
C GLN A 139 14.21 19.49 11.31
N ALA A 140 14.88 19.99 12.35
CA ALA A 140 16.23 19.55 12.65
C ALA A 140 16.29 18.02 12.86
N GLY A 141 17.30 17.38 12.28
CA GLY A 141 17.48 15.93 12.25
C GLY A 141 16.87 15.24 11.02
N ASP A 142 15.99 15.91 10.26
CA ASP A 142 15.55 15.39 8.96
C ASP A 142 16.71 15.39 7.95
N LEU A 143 16.61 14.57 6.92
CA LEU A 143 17.60 14.47 5.85
C LEU A 143 17.05 15.12 4.59
N ILE A 144 17.82 15.98 3.92
CA ILE A 144 17.50 16.41 2.55
C ILE A 144 18.24 15.56 1.54
N VAL A 145 17.66 15.43 0.36
CA VAL A 145 18.29 14.87 -0.84
C VAL A 145 18.16 15.86 -1.98
N VAL A 146 19.25 16.05 -2.71
CA VAL A 146 19.26 16.83 -3.95
C VAL A 146 19.52 15.89 -5.13
N TYR A 147 18.64 15.97 -6.12
CA TYR A 147 18.76 15.29 -7.41
C TYR A 147 19.14 13.80 -7.33
N ASN A 148 18.27 12.98 -6.71
CA ASN A 148 18.50 11.54 -6.60
C ASN A 148 18.38 10.84 -7.95
N GLN A 149 19.49 10.26 -8.42
CA GLN A 149 19.56 9.53 -9.69
C GLN A 149 19.50 8.01 -9.50
N GLY A 150 19.70 7.51 -8.28
CA GLY A 150 19.74 6.08 -7.99
C GLY A 150 21.01 5.41 -8.52
N GLY A 151 22.11 6.16 -8.61
CA GLY A 151 23.39 5.70 -9.15
C GLY A 151 24.60 6.09 -8.30
N ILE A 152 25.79 5.62 -8.68
CA ILE A 152 27.04 5.69 -7.87
C ILE A 152 27.36 7.11 -7.36
N ASN A 153 26.99 8.15 -8.09
CA ASN A 153 27.33 9.53 -7.76
C ASN A 153 26.14 10.36 -7.22
N ALA A 154 24.93 9.79 -7.15
CA ALA A 154 23.74 10.46 -6.60
C ALA A 154 22.69 9.40 -6.22
N ASP A 155 22.93 8.78 -5.06
CA ASP A 155 22.10 7.76 -4.44
C ASP A 155 21.94 8.07 -2.96
N ALA A 156 20.71 8.40 -2.59
CA ALA A 156 20.32 8.70 -1.21
C ALA A 156 20.52 7.52 -0.26
N TYR A 157 20.49 6.27 -0.73
CA TYR A 157 20.83 5.12 0.11
C TYR A 157 22.32 5.05 0.44
N ALA A 158 23.17 5.62 -0.43
CA ALA A 158 24.62 5.72 -0.23
C ALA A 158 25.04 7.02 0.49
N ALA A 159 24.07 7.89 0.81
CA ALA A 159 24.27 9.17 1.49
C ALA A 159 25.27 10.12 0.78
N ASN A 160 25.43 10.01 -0.54
CA ASN A 160 26.40 10.81 -1.32
C ASN A 160 25.78 12.10 -1.92
N ASN A 161 24.46 12.27 -1.81
CA ASN A 161 23.70 13.43 -2.26
C ASN A 161 22.67 13.87 -1.22
N THR A 162 22.97 13.62 0.06
CA THR A 162 22.08 13.92 1.18
C THR A 162 22.79 14.74 2.25
N ALA A 163 22.05 15.60 2.97
CA ALA A 163 22.58 16.37 4.08
C ALA A 163 21.56 16.45 5.23
N VAL A 164 22.05 16.37 6.47
CA VAL A 164 21.18 16.49 7.66
C VAL A 164 20.82 17.95 7.90
N ILE A 165 19.54 18.25 8.08
CA ILE A 165 19.06 19.56 8.49
C ILE A 165 19.46 19.78 9.95
N SER A 166 20.27 20.80 10.20
CA SER A 166 20.66 21.21 11.56
C SER A 166 19.71 22.27 12.13
N ASN A 167 19.13 23.11 11.26
CA ASN A 167 18.16 24.12 11.67
C ASN A 167 17.24 24.50 10.49
N VAL A 168 15.99 24.81 10.81
CA VAL A 168 15.05 25.45 9.88
C VAL A 168 14.79 26.85 10.41
N GLY A 169 15.28 27.86 9.71
CA GLY A 169 15.22 29.26 10.12
C GLY A 169 14.76 30.19 9.00
N GLY A 170 15.16 31.46 9.11
CA GLY A 170 14.76 32.50 8.16
C GLY A 170 13.35 33.05 8.44
N SER A 171 12.78 33.74 7.44
CA SER A 171 11.43 34.29 7.48
C SER A 171 10.45 33.33 6.79
N VAL A 172 9.14 33.49 7.04
CA VAL A 172 8.10 32.79 6.27
C VAL A 172 8.23 33.07 4.76
N THR A 173 8.68 34.27 4.39
CA THR A 173 8.86 34.70 2.99
C THR A 173 10.17 34.22 2.36
N THR A 174 11.18 33.95 3.18
CA THR A 174 12.52 33.49 2.77
C THR A 174 13.03 32.50 3.82
N PRO A 175 12.49 31.27 3.84
CA PRO A 175 12.97 30.26 4.76
C PRO A 175 14.40 29.90 4.41
N ARG A 176 15.21 29.58 5.42
CA ARG A 176 16.59 29.12 5.26
C ARG A 176 16.77 27.78 5.91
N LEU A 177 17.36 26.84 5.18
CA LEU A 177 17.82 25.59 5.75
C LEU A 177 19.30 25.70 6.09
N THR A 178 19.65 25.32 7.30
CA THR A 178 21.04 25.06 7.69
C THR A 178 21.25 23.55 7.69
N ILE A 179 22.28 23.09 7.01
CA ILE A 179 22.60 21.68 6.80
C ILE A 179 24.01 21.35 7.30
N GLY A 180 24.28 20.07 7.51
CA GLY A 180 25.66 19.60 7.66
C GLY A 180 26.48 19.94 6.42
N ALA A 181 27.73 20.39 6.58
CA ALA A 181 28.60 20.80 5.49
C ALA A 181 28.68 19.73 4.39
N THR A 182 28.08 19.99 3.23
CA THR A 182 27.87 19.01 2.16
C THR A 182 28.08 19.66 0.80
N ARG A 183 28.87 19.02 -0.06
CA ARG A 183 28.94 19.38 -1.49
C ARG A 183 28.08 18.39 -2.27
N PHE A 184 26.91 18.83 -2.71
CA PHE A 184 26.06 17.97 -3.54
C PHE A 184 26.73 17.72 -4.90
N PRO A 185 26.63 16.50 -5.44
CA PRO A 185 27.37 16.11 -6.64
C PRO A 185 26.79 16.72 -7.93
N PHE A 186 25.49 17.01 -7.95
CA PHE A 186 24.78 17.51 -9.12
C PHE A 186 23.63 18.44 -8.74
N GLU A 187 23.42 19.45 -9.57
CA GLU A 187 22.27 20.34 -9.51
C GLU A 187 21.00 19.66 -10.01
N SER A 188 19.87 19.92 -9.36
CA SER A 188 18.56 19.53 -9.88
C SER A 188 18.18 20.42 -11.06
N SER A 189 17.80 19.82 -12.19
CA SER A 189 17.33 20.58 -13.37
C SER A 189 16.10 21.44 -13.10
N SER A 190 15.30 21.06 -12.09
CA SER A 190 14.15 21.81 -11.60
C SER A 190 14.44 22.59 -10.32
N GLN A 191 15.71 22.70 -9.90
CA GLN A 191 16.14 23.45 -8.71
C GLN A 191 15.41 23.05 -7.43
N ASN A 192 15.07 21.76 -7.33
CA ASN A 192 14.31 21.23 -6.20
C ASN A 192 15.13 20.25 -5.35
N PHE A 193 14.66 20.07 -4.12
CA PHE A 193 15.14 19.06 -3.18
C PHE A 193 13.96 18.42 -2.47
N GLN A 194 14.17 17.22 -1.94
CA GLN A 194 13.20 16.52 -1.10
C GLN A 194 13.74 16.41 0.31
N VAL A 195 12.86 16.51 1.29
CA VAL A 195 13.09 16.14 2.69
C VAL A 195 12.61 14.71 2.85
N ILE A 196 13.47 13.82 3.30
CA ILE A 196 13.22 12.38 3.33
C ILE A 196 13.08 11.89 4.76
N ASP A 197 12.12 10.99 4.96
CA ASP A 197 11.93 10.24 6.20
C ASP A 197 12.65 8.89 6.09
N THR A 198 12.30 7.94 6.96
CA THR A 198 12.74 6.55 6.91
C THR A 198 12.21 5.82 5.67
N PRO A 199 12.88 4.73 5.23
CA PRO A 199 12.39 3.93 4.11
C PRO A 199 11.08 3.20 4.47
N VAL A 200 10.34 2.85 3.43
CA VAL A 200 9.14 2.00 3.51
C VAL A 200 9.37 0.76 2.66
N THR A 201 9.14 -0.42 3.24
CA THR A 201 9.15 -1.70 2.51
C THR A 201 7.77 -2.34 2.50
N TYR A 202 7.32 -2.74 1.31
CA TYR A 202 6.21 -3.67 1.14
C TYR A 202 6.79 -5.09 0.96
N VAL A 203 6.50 -5.97 1.90
CA VAL A 203 6.84 -7.39 1.87
C VAL A 203 5.64 -8.15 1.34
N CYS A 204 5.80 -8.76 0.17
CA CYS A 204 4.80 -9.61 -0.44
C CYS A 204 5.25 -11.07 -0.36
N ASP A 205 4.71 -11.76 0.62
CA ASP A 205 4.96 -13.18 0.86
C ASP A 205 3.74 -13.98 0.42
N PRO A 206 3.83 -14.78 -0.66
CA PRO A 206 2.70 -15.59 -1.12
C PRO A 206 2.40 -16.81 -0.23
N GLY A 207 3.20 -17.06 0.82
CA GLY A 207 3.08 -18.22 1.67
C GLY A 207 3.31 -19.52 0.89
N VAL A 208 2.55 -20.56 1.20
CA VAL A 208 2.64 -21.85 0.50
C VAL A 208 1.91 -21.78 -0.84
N ALA A 209 2.66 -21.94 -1.93
CA ALA A 209 2.11 -21.98 -3.29
C ALA A 209 1.02 -23.04 -3.43
N GLY A 210 -0.14 -22.65 -3.95
CA GLY A 210 -1.29 -23.53 -4.20
C GLY A 210 -2.23 -23.76 -3.00
N ALA A 211 -1.82 -23.39 -1.78
CA ALA A 211 -2.71 -23.39 -0.62
C ALA A 211 -3.80 -22.32 -0.74
N ASP A 212 -4.86 -22.41 0.08
CA ASP A 212 -5.95 -21.42 0.17
C ASP A 212 -5.47 -20.11 0.83
N GLY A 213 -4.49 -19.43 0.22
CA GLY A 213 -4.01 -18.12 0.64
C GLY A 213 -3.46 -18.13 2.08
N THR A 214 -2.21 -18.53 2.26
CA THR A 214 -1.54 -18.41 3.58
C THR A 214 -0.58 -17.22 3.65
N GLY A 215 -0.34 -16.57 2.52
CA GLY A 215 0.55 -15.44 2.40
C GLY A 215 -0.04 -14.12 2.88
N THR A 216 0.82 -13.12 2.95
CA THR A 216 0.52 -11.76 3.41
C THR A 216 1.17 -10.71 2.52
N LEU A 217 0.53 -9.54 2.45
CA LEU A 217 1.16 -8.29 2.03
C LEU A 217 1.28 -7.41 3.27
N THR A 218 2.52 -7.08 3.64
CA THR A 218 2.83 -6.33 4.86
C THR A 218 3.62 -5.08 4.53
N ARG A 219 3.26 -3.95 5.12
CA ARG A 219 4.03 -2.69 5.07
C ARG A 219 4.94 -2.61 6.29
N ILE A 220 6.21 -2.28 6.11
CA ILE A 220 7.21 -2.06 7.16
C ILE A 220 7.82 -0.66 7.00
N TRP A 221 8.02 0.08 8.10
CA TRP A 221 8.58 1.44 8.12
C TRP A 221 9.32 1.75 9.43
N GLY A 222 9.96 2.91 9.53
CA GLY A 222 10.60 3.35 10.78
C GLY A 222 11.91 2.62 11.07
N TYR A 223 12.68 2.32 10.02
CA TYR A 223 14.00 1.71 10.12
C TYR A 223 15.05 2.57 9.40
N ALA A 224 16.33 2.28 9.61
CA ALA A 224 17.41 3.12 9.07
C ALA A 224 17.57 2.98 7.55
N ILE A 225 18.00 4.07 6.90
CA ILE A 225 18.42 4.07 5.50
C ILE A 225 19.75 3.30 5.39
N THR A 226 19.79 2.27 4.54
CA THR A 226 21.01 1.48 4.30
C THR A 226 21.28 1.28 2.81
N PRO A 227 22.56 1.27 2.37
CA PRO A 227 22.92 1.00 0.97
C PRO A 227 22.36 -0.33 0.46
N GLY A 228 22.39 -1.39 1.27
CA GLY A 228 21.77 -2.67 0.94
C GLY A 228 20.29 -2.72 1.32
N GLN A 229 19.44 -3.28 0.46
CA GLN A 229 18.04 -3.57 0.79
C GLN A 229 17.95 -4.73 1.78
N ALA A 230 17.40 -4.44 2.96
CA ALA A 230 17.13 -5.44 3.99
C ALA A 230 15.89 -6.28 3.61
N THR A 231 15.96 -7.58 3.87
CA THR A 231 14.91 -8.55 3.47
C THR A 231 14.69 -9.60 4.56
N PRO A 232 13.76 -9.38 5.51
CA PRO A 232 13.00 -8.16 5.77
C PRO A 232 13.79 -7.12 6.60
N PRO A 233 13.42 -5.83 6.55
CA PRO A 233 13.93 -4.81 7.48
C PRO A 233 13.35 -4.96 8.90
N SER A 234 14.04 -4.41 9.89
CA SER A 234 13.60 -4.35 11.29
C SER A 234 12.95 -2.99 11.59
N GLY A 235 11.64 -2.91 11.40
CA GLY A 235 10.85 -1.69 11.65
C GLY A 235 9.46 -2.00 12.20
N THR A 236 8.61 -0.97 12.28
CA THR A 236 7.19 -1.14 12.59
C THR A 236 6.46 -1.75 11.40
N SER A 237 5.53 -2.67 11.63
CA SER A 237 4.83 -3.38 10.55
C SER A 237 3.31 -3.33 10.68
N ALA A 238 2.61 -3.34 9.54
CA ALA A 238 1.16 -3.52 9.46
C ALA A 238 0.79 -4.41 8.27
N MET A 239 -0.05 -5.41 8.51
CA MET A 239 -0.58 -6.28 7.45
C MET A 239 -1.68 -5.54 6.68
N LEU A 240 -1.58 -5.54 5.35
CA LEU A 240 -2.52 -4.88 4.44
C LEU A 240 -3.45 -5.87 3.75
N ALA A 241 -2.93 -7.05 3.42
CA ALA A 241 -3.74 -8.14 2.88
C ALA A 241 -3.29 -9.47 3.48
N SER A 242 -4.26 -10.31 3.79
CA SER A 242 -4.08 -11.73 4.06
C SER A 242 -4.51 -12.54 2.84
N ARG A 243 -4.32 -13.87 2.89
CA ARG A 243 -4.77 -14.79 1.85
C ARG A 243 -4.08 -14.63 0.51
N VAL A 244 -2.87 -14.09 0.53
CA VAL A 244 -2.06 -13.98 -0.68
C VAL A 244 -1.67 -15.38 -1.12
N SER A 245 -2.02 -15.74 -2.36
CA SER A 245 -1.67 -17.03 -2.99
C SER A 245 -0.55 -16.88 -4.02
N SER A 246 -0.41 -15.68 -4.58
CA SER A 246 0.66 -15.31 -5.49
C SER A 246 0.85 -13.79 -5.42
N CYS A 247 2.10 -13.37 -5.48
CA CYS A 247 2.41 -11.96 -5.55
C CYS A 247 3.68 -11.73 -6.35
N VAL A 248 3.59 -10.84 -7.32
CA VAL A 248 4.71 -10.41 -8.12
C VAL A 248 4.74 -8.89 -8.08
N ILE A 249 5.84 -8.36 -7.54
CA ILE A 249 6.15 -6.93 -7.65
C ILE A 249 7.37 -6.84 -8.56
N SER A 250 7.28 -6.01 -9.59
CA SER A 250 8.36 -5.81 -10.55
C SER A 250 8.49 -4.34 -10.91
N GLN A 251 9.72 -3.92 -11.16
CA GLN A 251 10.05 -2.66 -11.79
C GLN A 251 10.69 -2.99 -13.14
N PRO A 252 10.25 -2.38 -14.27
CA PRO A 252 10.90 -2.59 -15.55
C PRO A 252 12.37 -2.17 -15.47
N GLU A 253 13.27 -3.00 -15.97
CA GLU A 253 14.72 -2.78 -15.92
C GLU A 253 15.18 -1.59 -16.79
N ASN A 254 14.34 -1.14 -17.74
CA ASN A 254 14.61 -0.05 -18.65
C ASN A 254 13.43 0.93 -18.68
N LEU A 255 13.49 1.98 -17.87
CA LEU A 255 12.49 3.03 -17.90
C LEU A 255 12.95 4.13 -18.87
N PRO A 256 12.12 4.52 -19.86
CA PRO A 256 12.51 5.45 -20.91
C PRO A 256 12.72 6.89 -20.42
N LEU A 257 12.33 7.22 -19.19
CA LEU A 257 12.44 8.56 -18.63
C LEU A 257 13.18 8.52 -17.28
N PRO A 258 14.37 9.16 -17.17
CA PRO A 258 15.05 9.34 -15.90
C PRO A 258 14.15 10.09 -14.91
N GLY A 259 13.97 9.57 -13.69
CA GLY A 259 13.15 10.21 -12.65
C GLY A 259 11.70 9.73 -12.55
N TYR A 260 11.24 8.85 -13.44
CA TYR A 260 9.94 8.19 -13.31
C TYR A 260 10.15 6.69 -13.08
N ALA A 261 9.63 6.16 -11.97
CA ALA A 261 9.56 4.71 -11.75
C ALA A 261 8.16 4.19 -12.10
N LEU A 262 8.10 3.06 -12.82
CA LEU A 262 6.87 2.28 -12.97
C LEU A 262 6.99 1.04 -12.08
N VAL A 263 6.07 0.88 -11.14
CA VAL A 263 5.98 -0.34 -10.35
C VAL A 263 4.72 -1.07 -10.74
N THR A 264 4.88 -2.33 -11.13
CA THR A 264 3.78 -3.23 -11.42
C THR A 264 3.58 -4.16 -10.23
N VAL A 265 2.35 -4.22 -9.73
CA VAL A 265 1.94 -5.13 -8.66
C VAL A 265 0.86 -6.05 -9.20
N ARG A 266 1.14 -7.35 -9.19
CA ARG A 266 0.16 -8.41 -9.44
C ARG A 266 -0.06 -9.20 -8.17
N LEU A 267 -1.23 -9.05 -7.57
CA LEU A 267 -1.62 -9.66 -6.31
C LEU A 267 -2.74 -10.67 -6.56
N LYS A 268 -2.59 -11.91 -6.09
CA LYS A 268 -3.67 -12.90 -6.10
C LYS A 268 -4.05 -13.26 -4.68
N LEU A 269 -5.35 -13.18 -4.39
CA LEU A 269 -5.92 -13.66 -3.14
C LEU A 269 -6.74 -14.92 -3.40
N LYS A 270 -6.61 -15.92 -2.51
CA LYS A 270 -7.35 -17.18 -2.64
C LYS A 270 -8.03 -17.57 -1.33
N ALA A 271 -9.30 -17.95 -1.40
CA ALA A 271 -10.06 -18.47 -0.27
C ALA A 271 -10.98 -19.60 -0.72
N SER A 272 -10.88 -20.79 -0.12
CA SER A 272 -11.76 -21.94 -0.41
C SER A 272 -11.86 -22.27 -1.91
N ASN A 273 -10.71 -22.42 -2.60
CA ASN A 273 -10.60 -22.62 -4.05
C ASN A 273 -11.12 -21.51 -4.96
N GLU A 274 -11.50 -20.35 -4.41
CA GLU A 274 -11.84 -19.16 -5.18
C GLU A 274 -10.64 -18.21 -5.24
N GLU A 275 -10.36 -17.64 -6.42
CA GLU A 275 -9.22 -16.75 -6.64
C GLU A 275 -9.67 -15.40 -7.22
N VAL A 276 -9.11 -14.32 -6.69
CA VAL A 276 -9.22 -12.96 -7.24
C VAL A 276 -7.81 -12.49 -7.61
N THR A 277 -7.64 -12.00 -8.84
CA THR A 277 -6.37 -11.42 -9.31
C THR A 277 -6.53 -9.92 -9.47
N PHE A 278 -5.60 -9.16 -8.90
CA PHE A 278 -5.49 -7.73 -9.03
C PHE A 278 -4.20 -7.37 -9.76
N TYR A 279 -4.27 -6.35 -10.61
CA TYR A 279 -3.14 -5.81 -11.36
C TYR A 279 -3.17 -4.28 -11.26
N HIS A 280 -2.03 -3.68 -10.96
CA HIS A 280 -1.90 -2.24 -10.88
C HIS A 280 -0.52 -1.76 -11.30
N GLU A 281 -0.52 -0.56 -11.87
CA GLU A 281 0.67 0.17 -12.27
C GLU A 281 0.69 1.50 -11.51
N ALA A 282 1.78 1.75 -10.80
CA ALA A 282 1.99 2.98 -10.05
C ALA A 282 3.16 3.75 -10.66
N HIS A 283 2.91 5.02 -10.98
CA HIS A 283 3.95 5.97 -11.38
C HIS A 283 4.51 6.67 -10.13
N VAL A 284 5.82 6.80 -10.07
CA VAL A 284 6.50 7.67 -9.12
C VAL A 284 6.66 9.07 -9.72
N SER A 285 6.26 10.09 -8.95
CA SER A 285 6.35 11.49 -9.34
C SER A 285 7.73 12.05 -9.02
N ASN A 286 8.20 12.99 -9.85
CA ASN A 286 9.42 13.78 -9.60
C ASN A 286 9.10 15.22 -9.17
N VAL A 287 7.90 15.45 -8.66
CA VAL A 287 7.47 16.77 -8.16
C VAL A 287 7.61 16.77 -6.63
N PRO A 288 8.20 17.84 -6.03
CA PRO A 288 8.29 18.01 -4.58
C PRO A 288 6.93 18.05 -3.88
#